data_AF-A0A834F444-F1
#
_entry.id   AF-A0A834F444-F1
#
_cell.length_a   1.000
_cell.length_b   1.000
_cell.length_c   1.000
_cell.angle_alpha   90.00
_cell.angle_beta   90.00
_cell.angle_gamma   90.00
#
_symmetry.space_group_name_H-M   'P 1'
#
loop_
_entity.id
_entity.type
_entity.pdbx_description
1 polymer ?
#
loop_
_entity_poly.entity_id
_entity_poly.type
_entity_poly.pdbx_seq_one_letter_code
_entity_poly.pdbx_strand_id
1 'polypeptide(L)'
;MSAPKKGDLSAREKELFEVISAGNVQEASRLLGCKDVRVNCLDEYGMTPLMHAAYKGKADMCRLLLQHGADVNCNQHEHGYTALMFAGLSGKTDITWMMLDAGAETDVTNSVGRTAAQMAAFVGQHDCVTVINNFFSRARLDYYTKAQGLEKEPKLPSKLAGPLHKIIMSTNLNPVRMVLLVKENPLLAEAEPLDKCRRVMELICEKCIKQQDMNEVLAMKMHFISCVLGKCASFLKEREDGLDGLVRSLLKGRDADGFPVYQEKFVRECIRKFPYCDATLLQQLVRSIAPVEIGNDPTALSVLTQAITGQVGFMDAEFCTTCGEKGAQKRCSICKTVIYCGQTCQKMHWFTHKKVCKKLQEQREKQEAEAAKLRMQQSKGQTLL
;
A
#
# COMPACT_ATOMS: atom_id res chain seq x y z
N MET A 1 -37.77 -14.55 -0.93
CA MET A 1 -37.42 -14.82 -2.33
C MET A 1 -36.61 -16.10 -2.37
N SER A 2 -36.86 -17.02 -3.29
CA SER A 2 -36.04 -18.22 -3.46
C SER A 2 -34.59 -17.84 -3.74
N ALA A 3 -33.63 -18.61 -3.24
CA ALA A 3 -32.21 -18.39 -3.52
C ALA A 3 -31.97 -18.37 -5.05
N PRO A 4 -31.10 -17.47 -5.56
CA PRO A 4 -30.81 -17.41 -6.99
C PRO A 4 -30.26 -18.76 -7.46
N LYS A 5 -30.80 -19.27 -8.58
CA LYS A 5 -30.34 -20.50 -9.23
C LYS A 5 -29.46 -20.13 -10.43
N LYS A 6 -28.41 -20.92 -10.67
CA LYS A 6 -27.53 -20.72 -11.84
C LYS A 6 -28.33 -20.75 -13.14
N GLY A 7 -28.07 -19.79 -14.01
CA GLY A 7 -28.72 -19.68 -15.33
C GLY A 7 -30.21 -19.30 -15.31
N ASP A 8 -30.83 -19.17 -14.13
CA ASP A 8 -32.23 -18.74 -13.98
C ASP A 8 -32.33 -17.21 -14.09
N LEU A 9 -32.06 -16.70 -15.29
CA LEU A 9 -32.05 -15.27 -15.60
C LEU A 9 -33.29 -14.86 -16.40
N SER A 10 -33.96 -13.80 -15.93
CA SER A 10 -34.95 -13.07 -16.73
C SER A 10 -34.29 -12.36 -17.92
N ALA A 11 -35.09 -11.94 -18.91
CA ALA A 11 -34.58 -11.19 -20.06
C ALA A 11 -33.84 -9.90 -19.65
N ARG A 12 -34.33 -9.18 -18.64
CA ARG A 12 -33.69 -7.96 -18.11
C ARG A 12 -32.41 -8.25 -17.35
N GLU A 13 -32.31 -9.39 -16.67
CA GLU A 13 -31.06 -9.80 -16.02
C GLU A 13 -30.00 -10.20 -17.06
N LYS A 14 -30.39 -10.83 -18.17
CA LYS A 14 -29.48 -11.06 -19.31
C LYS A 14 -28.99 -9.73 -19.91
N GLU A 15 -29.92 -8.80 -20.13
CA GLU A 15 -29.60 -7.42 -20.57
C GLU A 15 -28.64 -6.73 -19.60
N LEU A 16 -28.82 -6.90 -18.28
CA LEU A 16 -27.92 -6.34 -17.27
C LEU A 16 -26.47 -6.82 -17.47
N PHE A 17 -26.23 -8.11 -17.75
CA PHE A 17 -24.88 -8.63 -18.00
C PHE A 17 -24.25 -8.05 -19.29
N GLU A 18 -25.06 -7.83 -20.33
CA GLU A 18 -24.61 -7.18 -21.57
C GLU A 18 -24.21 -5.72 -21.31
N VAL A 19 -25.05 -4.98 -20.56
CA VAL A 19 -24.82 -3.59 -20.18
C VAL A 19 -23.58 -3.44 -19.28
N ILE A 20 -23.37 -4.37 -18.35
CA ILE A 20 -22.14 -4.44 -17.52
C ILE A 20 -20.91 -4.67 -18.41
N SER A 21 -21.03 -5.56 -19.39
CA SER A 21 -19.94 -5.82 -20.35
C SER A 21 -19.60 -4.59 -21.18
N ALA A 22 -20.59 -3.83 -21.61
CA ALA A 22 -20.42 -2.57 -22.33
C ALA A 22 -19.91 -1.43 -21.42
N GLY A 23 -20.12 -1.52 -20.10
CA GLY A 23 -19.74 -0.50 -19.13
C GLY A 23 -20.70 0.70 -19.08
N ASN A 24 -21.95 0.53 -19.51
CA ASN A 24 -22.96 1.59 -19.47
C ASN A 24 -23.62 1.66 -18.09
N VAL A 25 -23.07 2.50 -17.21
CA VAL A 25 -23.49 2.63 -15.81
C VAL A 25 -24.91 3.19 -15.69
N GLN A 26 -25.31 4.11 -16.57
CA GLN A 26 -26.64 4.73 -16.54
C GLN A 26 -27.73 3.68 -16.81
N GLU A 27 -27.51 2.85 -17.82
CA GLU A 27 -28.46 1.81 -18.18
C GLU A 27 -28.51 0.68 -17.13
N ALA A 28 -27.35 0.31 -16.56
CA ALA A 28 -27.33 -0.65 -15.46
C ALA A 28 -28.12 -0.13 -14.25
N SER A 29 -27.99 1.17 -13.93
CA SER A 29 -28.77 1.80 -12.84
C SER A 29 -30.27 1.77 -13.13
N ARG A 30 -30.68 2.04 -14.38
CA ARG A 30 -32.08 1.93 -14.80
C ARG A 30 -32.63 0.52 -14.60
N LEU A 31 -31.89 -0.50 -15.03
CA LEU A 31 -32.27 -1.91 -14.88
C LEU A 31 -32.34 -2.34 -13.42
N LEU A 32 -31.36 -1.97 -12.59
CA LEU A 32 -31.33 -2.29 -11.16
C LEU A 32 -32.45 -1.60 -10.36
N GLY A 33 -33.08 -0.56 -10.91
CA GLY A 33 -34.28 0.06 -10.34
C GLY A 33 -35.56 -0.75 -10.58
N CYS A 34 -35.56 -1.73 -11.49
CA CYS A 34 -36.71 -2.58 -11.76
C CYS A 34 -36.87 -3.68 -10.69
N LYS A 35 -38.11 -3.88 -10.21
CA LYS A 35 -38.41 -4.84 -9.12
C LYS A 35 -38.10 -6.30 -9.44
N ASP A 36 -38.04 -6.63 -10.74
CA ASP A 36 -37.79 -7.98 -11.26
C ASP A 36 -36.31 -8.27 -11.54
N VAL A 37 -35.42 -7.30 -11.36
CA VAL A 37 -33.97 -7.48 -11.55
C VAL A 37 -33.29 -7.73 -10.22
N ARG A 38 -32.68 -8.91 -10.06
CA ARG A 38 -31.90 -9.24 -8.85
C ARG A 38 -30.45 -8.83 -9.05
N VAL A 39 -29.91 -7.99 -8.16
CA VAL A 39 -28.48 -7.59 -8.18
C VAL A 39 -27.53 -8.78 -8.02
N ASN A 40 -27.99 -9.84 -7.34
CA ASN A 40 -27.26 -11.08 -7.09
C ASN A 40 -27.77 -12.23 -7.98
N CYS A 41 -28.26 -11.93 -9.18
CA CYS A 41 -28.56 -12.96 -10.18
C CYS A 41 -27.27 -13.70 -10.60
N LEU A 42 -27.43 -14.90 -11.14
CA LEU A 42 -26.31 -15.80 -11.46
C LEU A 42 -26.40 -16.24 -12.91
N ASP A 43 -25.31 -16.06 -13.65
CA ASP A 43 -25.20 -16.63 -14.98
C ASP A 43 -25.06 -18.17 -14.94
N GLU A 44 -24.87 -18.78 -16.10
CA GLU A 44 -24.76 -20.24 -16.24
C GLU A 44 -23.56 -20.83 -15.49
N TYR A 45 -22.51 -20.02 -15.27
CA TYR A 45 -21.30 -20.40 -14.53
C TYR A 45 -21.40 -20.07 -13.04
N GLY A 46 -22.47 -19.40 -12.61
CA GLY A 46 -22.64 -18.92 -11.24
C GLY A 46 -21.87 -17.62 -10.94
N MET A 47 -21.49 -16.84 -11.95
CA MET A 47 -20.97 -15.49 -11.74
C MET A 47 -22.09 -14.50 -11.45
N THR A 48 -21.84 -13.59 -10.51
CA THR A 48 -22.70 -12.45 -10.25
C THR A 48 -22.37 -11.27 -11.17
N PRO A 49 -23.30 -10.31 -11.35
CA PRO A 49 -23.01 -9.01 -11.95
C PRO A 49 -21.73 -8.34 -11.42
N LEU A 50 -21.50 -8.43 -10.10
CA LEU A 50 -20.33 -7.84 -9.44
C LEU A 50 -19.02 -8.53 -9.85
N MET A 51 -19.03 -9.86 -9.97
CA MET A 51 -17.87 -10.62 -10.47
C MET A 51 -17.51 -10.24 -11.90
N HIS A 52 -18.51 -10.10 -12.79
CA HIS A 52 -18.30 -9.63 -14.16
C HIS A 52 -17.68 -8.23 -14.21
N ALA A 53 -18.23 -7.30 -13.42
CA ALA A 53 -17.71 -5.94 -13.35
C ALA A 53 -16.26 -5.89 -12.80
N ALA A 54 -15.97 -6.70 -11.78
CA ALA A 54 -14.64 -6.78 -11.17
C ALA A 54 -13.61 -7.37 -12.15
N TYR A 55 -13.93 -8.49 -12.80
CA TYR A 55 -13.05 -9.13 -13.77
C TYR A 55 -12.74 -8.21 -14.96
N LYS A 56 -13.75 -7.48 -15.46
CA LYS A 56 -13.61 -6.53 -16.58
C LYS A 56 -12.98 -5.20 -16.19
N GLY A 57 -12.63 -4.99 -14.91
CA GLY A 57 -11.98 -3.76 -14.46
C GLY A 57 -12.89 -2.53 -14.49
N LYS A 58 -14.21 -2.69 -14.30
CA LYS A 58 -15.20 -1.59 -14.39
C LYS A 58 -15.51 -1.03 -13.00
N ALA A 59 -14.68 -0.11 -12.52
CA ALA A 59 -14.76 0.45 -11.17
C ALA A 59 -16.12 1.10 -10.85
N ASP A 60 -16.65 1.94 -11.74
CA ASP A 60 -17.94 2.62 -11.51
C ASP A 60 -19.11 1.63 -11.46
N MET A 61 -19.04 0.55 -12.26
CA MET A 61 -20.03 -0.52 -12.23
C MET A 61 -19.97 -1.32 -10.93
N CYS A 62 -18.76 -1.64 -10.44
CA CYS A 62 -18.58 -2.27 -9.14
C CYS A 62 -19.19 -1.42 -8.02
N ARG A 63 -18.92 -0.11 -8.04
CA ARG A 63 -19.49 0.83 -7.07
C ARG A 63 -21.01 0.84 -7.09
N LEU A 64 -21.62 0.93 -8.28
CA LEU A 64 -23.06 0.90 -8.45
C LEU A 64 -23.66 -0.40 -7.89
N LEU A 65 -23.10 -1.55 -8.25
CA LEU A 65 -23.60 -2.85 -7.81
C LEU A 65 -23.52 -3.01 -6.28
N LEU A 66 -22.40 -2.61 -5.67
CA LEU A 66 -22.24 -2.62 -4.21
C LEU A 66 -23.25 -1.70 -3.52
N GLN A 67 -23.54 -0.52 -4.07
CA GLN A 67 -24.58 0.39 -3.54
C GLN A 67 -25.99 -0.22 -3.60
N HIS A 68 -26.24 -1.09 -4.58
CA HIS A 68 -27.49 -1.85 -4.70
C HIS A 68 -27.51 -3.15 -3.87
N GLY A 69 -26.53 -3.39 -3.01
CA GLY A 69 -26.50 -4.54 -2.10
C GLY A 69 -25.98 -5.82 -2.76
N ALA A 70 -25.09 -5.71 -3.74
CA ALA A 70 -24.39 -6.87 -4.29
C ALA A 70 -23.61 -7.60 -3.18
N ASP A 71 -23.73 -8.93 -3.15
CA ASP A 71 -23.00 -9.80 -2.24
C ASP A 71 -21.55 -9.97 -2.73
N VAL A 72 -20.62 -9.35 -2.01
CA VAL A 72 -19.19 -9.38 -2.32
C VAL A 72 -18.55 -10.76 -2.08
N ASN A 73 -19.14 -11.57 -1.20
CA ASN A 73 -18.63 -12.88 -0.78
C ASN A 73 -19.37 -14.04 -1.46
N CYS A 74 -20.22 -13.76 -2.45
CA CYS A 74 -20.82 -14.82 -3.25
C CYS A 74 -19.74 -15.75 -3.80
N ASN A 75 -19.93 -17.06 -3.63
CA ASN A 75 -18.99 -18.10 -4.00
C ASN A 75 -19.62 -19.17 -4.92
N GLN A 76 -20.76 -18.85 -5.55
CA GLN A 76 -21.50 -19.79 -6.37
C GLN A 76 -20.86 -20.07 -7.74
N HIS A 77 -19.79 -19.36 -8.10
CA HIS A 77 -19.01 -19.64 -9.30
C HIS A 77 -18.60 -21.11 -9.36
N GLU A 78 -18.60 -21.72 -10.55
CA GLU A 78 -18.26 -23.15 -10.76
C GLU A 78 -16.89 -23.57 -10.19
N HIS A 79 -15.97 -22.63 -10.06
CA HIS A 79 -14.66 -22.85 -9.46
C HIS A 79 -14.48 -22.17 -8.09
N GLY A 80 -15.55 -21.66 -7.49
CA GLY A 80 -15.50 -20.99 -6.18
C GLY A 80 -14.78 -19.63 -6.18
N TYR A 81 -14.79 -18.92 -7.31
CA TYR A 81 -14.18 -17.60 -7.40
C TYR A 81 -15.10 -16.55 -6.77
N THR A 82 -14.52 -15.67 -5.94
CA THR A 82 -15.22 -14.53 -5.33
C THR A 82 -14.97 -13.23 -6.12
N ALA A 83 -15.73 -12.18 -5.83
CA ALA A 83 -15.51 -10.86 -6.44
C ALA A 83 -14.08 -10.32 -6.18
N LEU A 84 -13.51 -10.58 -4.99
CA LEU A 84 -12.14 -10.19 -4.65
C LEU A 84 -11.09 -10.92 -5.48
N MET A 85 -11.30 -12.20 -5.79
CA MET A 85 -10.39 -12.96 -6.67
C MET A 85 -10.38 -12.38 -8.08
N PHE A 86 -11.55 -12.06 -8.64
CA PHE A 86 -11.64 -11.40 -9.95
C PHE A 86 -11.05 -9.99 -9.93
N ALA A 87 -11.25 -9.23 -8.86
CA ALA A 87 -10.61 -7.93 -8.69
C ALA A 87 -9.07 -8.06 -8.70
N GLY A 88 -8.52 -9.03 -7.99
CA GLY A 88 -7.08 -9.33 -7.99
C GLY A 88 -6.54 -9.72 -9.37
N LEU A 89 -7.30 -10.50 -10.15
CA LEU A 89 -6.96 -10.88 -11.53
C LEU A 89 -6.98 -9.69 -12.50
N SER A 90 -7.90 -8.74 -12.31
CA SER A 90 -8.01 -7.55 -13.17
C SER A 90 -6.82 -6.59 -13.07
N GLY A 91 -6.03 -6.68 -11.99
CA GLY A 91 -4.94 -5.75 -11.69
C GLY A 91 -5.39 -4.35 -11.24
N LYS A 92 -6.70 -4.14 -11.01
CA LYS A 92 -7.28 -2.85 -10.65
C LYS A 92 -7.36 -2.68 -9.12
N THR A 93 -6.38 -1.99 -8.56
CA THR A 93 -6.24 -1.79 -7.09
C THR A 93 -7.41 -1.05 -6.45
N ASP A 94 -8.06 -0.15 -7.18
CA ASP A 94 -9.26 0.56 -6.76
C ASP A 94 -10.48 -0.38 -6.62
N ILE A 95 -10.63 -1.34 -7.52
CA ILE A 95 -11.65 -2.38 -7.43
C ILE A 95 -11.32 -3.35 -6.30
N THR A 96 -10.06 -3.79 -6.18
CA THR A 96 -9.62 -4.63 -5.06
C THR A 96 -9.93 -3.96 -3.72
N TRP A 97 -9.63 -2.66 -3.60
CA TRP A 97 -9.96 -1.87 -2.41
C TRP A 97 -11.46 -1.80 -2.16
N MET A 98 -12.28 -1.56 -3.18
CA MET A 98 -13.75 -1.55 -3.04
C MET A 98 -14.31 -2.87 -2.54
N MET A 99 -13.82 -4.01 -3.04
CA MET A 99 -14.25 -5.33 -2.56
C MET A 99 -13.93 -5.50 -1.07
N LEU A 100 -12.71 -5.14 -0.67
CA LEU A 100 -12.28 -5.23 0.73
C LEU A 100 -13.07 -4.29 1.65
N ASP A 101 -13.35 -3.06 1.19
CA ASP A 101 -14.16 -2.08 1.93
C ASP A 101 -15.63 -2.53 2.07
N ALA A 102 -16.15 -3.27 1.07
CA ALA A 102 -17.44 -3.94 1.13
C ALA A 102 -17.47 -5.20 2.02
N GLY A 103 -16.33 -5.58 2.62
CA GLY A 103 -16.25 -6.72 3.54
C GLY A 103 -15.87 -8.04 2.87
N ALA A 104 -15.16 -8.01 1.74
CA ALA A 104 -14.65 -9.22 1.12
C ALA A 104 -13.72 -10.01 2.06
N GLU A 105 -13.95 -11.31 2.16
CA GLU A 105 -13.10 -12.24 2.91
C GLU A 105 -11.81 -12.52 2.12
N THR A 106 -10.65 -12.42 2.79
CA THR A 106 -9.33 -12.51 2.14
C THR A 106 -8.74 -13.93 2.15
N ASP A 107 -9.26 -14.79 3.01
CA ASP A 107 -8.82 -16.16 3.30
C ASP A 107 -9.65 -17.23 2.57
N VAL A 108 -10.78 -16.86 1.97
CA VAL A 108 -11.56 -17.76 1.10
C VAL A 108 -10.68 -18.30 -0.02
N THR A 109 -10.76 -19.61 -0.24
CA THR A 109 -10.04 -20.31 -1.30
C THR A 109 -10.97 -20.82 -2.39
N ASN A 110 -10.51 -20.79 -3.63
CA ASN A 110 -11.20 -21.37 -4.77
C ASN A 110 -10.98 -22.90 -4.84
N SER A 111 -11.50 -23.55 -5.89
CA SER A 111 -11.38 -25.01 -6.08
C SER A 111 -9.95 -25.54 -6.19
N VAL A 112 -8.96 -24.67 -6.47
CA VAL A 112 -7.53 -25.02 -6.51
C VAL A 112 -6.78 -24.61 -5.23
N GLY A 113 -7.50 -24.26 -4.17
CA GLY A 113 -6.93 -23.94 -2.86
C GLY A 113 -6.19 -22.59 -2.83
N ARG A 114 -6.56 -21.64 -3.70
CA ARG A 114 -5.89 -20.33 -3.81
C ARG A 114 -6.76 -19.19 -3.30
N THR A 115 -6.15 -18.29 -2.52
CA THR A 115 -6.77 -17.04 -2.06
C THR A 115 -6.69 -15.95 -3.12
N ALA A 116 -7.43 -14.85 -2.95
CA ALA A 116 -7.39 -13.72 -3.88
C ALA A 116 -5.98 -13.11 -4.02
N ALA A 117 -5.22 -12.99 -2.93
CA ALA A 117 -3.84 -12.51 -2.97
C ALA A 117 -2.93 -13.46 -3.78
N GLN A 118 -3.10 -14.77 -3.62
CA GLN A 118 -2.33 -15.76 -4.39
C GLN A 118 -2.71 -15.75 -5.87
N MET A 119 -3.98 -15.55 -6.20
CA MET A 119 -4.44 -15.39 -7.58
C MET A 119 -3.83 -14.13 -8.22
N ALA A 120 -3.85 -12.99 -7.53
CA ALA A 120 -3.21 -11.75 -8.00
C ALA A 120 -1.70 -11.93 -8.19
N ALA A 121 -1.02 -12.63 -7.27
CA ALA A 121 0.41 -12.91 -7.37
C ALA A 121 0.74 -13.80 -8.59
N PHE A 122 -0.10 -14.80 -8.89
CA PHE A 122 0.09 -15.72 -10.02
C PHE A 122 0.12 -14.98 -11.37
N VAL A 123 -0.69 -13.93 -11.51
CA VAL A 123 -0.73 -13.07 -12.73
C VAL A 123 0.16 -11.82 -12.62
N GLY A 124 1.04 -11.73 -11.61
CA GLY A 124 1.99 -10.62 -11.45
C GLY A 124 1.38 -9.29 -10.96
N GLN A 125 0.15 -9.30 -10.45
CA GLN A 125 -0.56 -8.10 -9.98
C GLN A 125 -0.15 -7.71 -8.55
N HIS A 126 1.14 -7.41 -8.37
CA HIS A 126 1.76 -7.16 -7.06
C HIS A 126 1.13 -6.01 -6.26
N ASP A 127 0.62 -4.98 -6.94
CA ASP A 127 -0.03 -3.87 -6.27
C ASP A 127 -1.37 -4.32 -5.63
N CYS A 128 -2.11 -5.23 -6.28
CA CYS A 128 -3.32 -5.84 -5.71
C CYS A 128 -2.97 -6.75 -4.54
N VAL A 129 -1.91 -7.56 -4.65
CA VAL A 129 -1.39 -8.38 -3.53
C VAL A 129 -1.09 -7.50 -2.33
N THR A 130 -0.40 -6.38 -2.56
CA THR A 130 -0.04 -5.44 -1.50
C THR A 130 -1.28 -4.87 -0.85
N VAL A 131 -2.29 -4.43 -1.63
CA VAL A 131 -3.56 -3.90 -1.12
C VAL A 131 -4.28 -4.94 -0.26
N ILE A 132 -4.41 -6.20 -0.73
CA ILE A 132 -5.10 -7.27 0.02
C ILE A 132 -4.38 -7.55 1.34
N ASN A 133 -3.07 -7.76 1.30
CA ASN A 133 -2.28 -8.15 2.48
C ASN A 133 -2.15 -7.02 3.50
N ASN A 134 -2.23 -5.76 3.06
CA ASN A 134 -2.12 -4.58 3.93
C ASN A 134 -3.47 -3.97 4.31
N PHE A 135 -4.58 -4.61 3.96
CA PHE A 135 -5.90 -4.04 4.19
C PHE A 135 -6.24 -3.97 5.67
N PHE A 136 -6.66 -2.78 6.11
CA PHE A 136 -7.20 -2.54 7.43
C PHE A 136 -8.55 -1.87 7.29
N SER A 137 -9.62 -2.56 7.63
CA SER A 137 -10.97 -2.03 7.42
C SER A 137 -11.22 -0.78 8.26
N ARG A 138 -11.99 0.16 7.71
CA ARG A 138 -12.36 1.37 8.42
C ARG A 138 -13.17 1.05 9.69
N ALA A 139 -14.06 0.06 9.62
CA ALA A 139 -14.84 -0.42 10.75
C ALA A 139 -13.96 -0.89 11.93
N ARG A 140 -12.81 -1.55 11.66
CA ARG A 140 -11.86 -1.95 12.70
C ARG A 140 -11.23 -0.75 13.41
N LEU A 141 -11.02 0.36 12.71
CA LEU A 141 -10.52 1.59 13.32
C LEU A 141 -11.62 2.32 14.09
N ASP A 142 -12.83 2.36 13.54
CA ASP A 142 -13.97 3.03 14.15
C ASP A 142 -14.37 2.41 15.50
N TYR A 143 -14.00 1.14 15.77
CA TYR A 143 -14.05 0.53 17.10
C TYR A 143 -13.43 1.42 18.20
N TYR A 144 -12.30 2.08 17.91
CA TYR A 144 -11.60 2.96 18.85
C TYR A 144 -12.22 4.35 18.98
N THR A 145 -13.19 4.68 18.12
CA THR A 145 -13.89 5.96 18.14
C THR A 145 -15.10 5.99 19.06
N LYS A 146 -15.40 4.85 19.67
CA LYS A 146 -16.46 4.67 20.67
C LYS A 146 -15.81 4.43 22.03
N ALA A 147 -16.44 4.93 23.08
CA ALA A 147 -16.04 4.61 24.46
C ALA A 147 -16.24 3.11 24.72
N GLN A 148 -15.34 2.49 25.49
CA GLN A 148 -15.32 1.04 25.72
C GLN A 148 -15.32 0.72 27.20
N GLY A 149 -16.14 -0.26 27.61
CA GLY A 149 -16.20 -0.72 28.99
C GLY A 149 -16.53 0.42 29.97
N LEU A 150 -15.59 0.71 30.88
CA LEU A 150 -15.72 1.75 31.90
C LEU A 150 -15.10 3.11 31.49
N GLU A 151 -14.55 3.21 30.27
CA GLU A 151 -13.94 4.45 29.78
C GLU A 151 -15.01 5.51 29.51
N LYS A 152 -14.76 6.75 29.94
CA LYS A 152 -15.67 7.89 29.70
C LYS A 152 -15.51 8.51 28.32
N GLU A 153 -14.34 8.36 27.71
CA GLU A 153 -13.98 8.96 26.44
C GLU A 153 -13.46 7.90 25.45
N PRO A 154 -13.66 8.09 24.13
CA PRO A 154 -13.09 7.20 23.14
C PRO A 154 -11.58 7.33 23.07
N LYS A 155 -10.89 6.20 22.82
CA LYS A 155 -9.43 6.16 22.64
C LYS A 155 -8.96 6.98 21.44
N LEU A 156 -9.81 7.10 20.40
CA LEU A 156 -9.57 7.88 19.19
C LEU A 156 -10.75 8.85 18.95
N PRO A 157 -10.54 10.17 18.88
CA PRO A 157 -11.57 11.08 18.41
C PRO A 157 -12.03 10.71 16.98
N SER A 158 -13.35 10.67 16.74
CA SER A 158 -13.92 10.25 15.45
C SER A 158 -13.38 11.02 14.24
N LYS A 159 -13.11 12.33 14.41
CA LYS A 159 -12.51 13.19 13.37
C LYS A 159 -11.10 12.75 12.94
N LEU A 160 -10.37 12.00 13.77
CA LEU A 160 -9.03 11.50 13.47
C LEU A 160 -9.04 10.15 12.75
N ALA A 161 -10.16 9.42 12.74
CA ALA A 161 -10.23 8.10 12.13
C ALA A 161 -9.96 8.11 10.63
N GLY A 162 -10.53 9.08 9.88
CA GLY A 162 -10.27 9.22 8.45
C GLY A 162 -8.78 9.48 8.13
N PRO A 163 -8.18 10.54 8.69
CA PRO A 163 -6.76 10.85 8.50
C PRO A 163 -5.83 9.70 8.90
N LEU A 164 -6.09 9.04 10.03
CA LEU A 164 -5.29 7.90 10.50
C LEU A 164 -5.45 6.67 9.62
N HIS A 165 -6.67 6.38 9.15
CA HIS A 165 -6.93 5.30 8.20
C HIS A 165 -6.17 5.49 6.89
N LYS A 166 -6.08 6.73 6.37
CA LYS A 166 -5.25 7.06 5.21
C LYS A 166 -3.77 6.71 5.43
N ILE A 167 -3.23 6.96 6.63
CA ILE A 167 -1.84 6.60 6.98
C ILE A 167 -1.68 5.08 7.05
N ILE A 168 -2.60 4.38 7.72
CA ILE A 168 -2.60 2.91 7.85
C ILE A 168 -2.61 2.24 6.47
N MET A 169 -3.45 2.73 5.57
CA MET A 169 -3.63 2.17 4.23
C MET A 169 -2.50 2.52 3.26
N SER A 170 -1.59 3.44 3.63
CA SER A 170 -0.39 3.71 2.83
C SER A 170 0.47 2.45 2.71
N THR A 171 0.90 2.14 1.48
CA THR A 171 1.87 1.07 1.18
C THR A 171 3.30 1.59 1.14
N ASN A 172 3.46 2.91 1.00
CA ASN A 172 4.76 3.57 1.07
C ASN A 172 5.15 3.82 2.53
N LEU A 173 6.11 3.02 3.01
CA LEU A 173 6.65 3.06 4.37
C LEU A 173 7.83 4.03 4.53
N ASN A 174 8.15 4.84 3.51
CA ASN A 174 9.20 5.83 3.64
C ASN A 174 8.82 6.84 4.74
N PRO A 175 9.67 7.05 5.77
CA PRO A 175 9.37 7.97 6.87
C PRO A 175 9.01 9.38 6.40
N VAL A 176 9.64 9.88 5.33
CA VAL A 176 9.32 11.20 4.77
C VAL A 176 7.91 11.21 4.22
N ARG A 177 7.46 10.17 3.49
CA ARG A 177 6.07 10.11 3.00
C ARG A 177 5.06 10.12 4.14
N MET A 178 5.34 9.36 5.19
CA MET A 178 4.46 9.27 6.36
C MET A 178 4.35 10.61 7.09
N VAL A 179 5.46 11.33 7.25
CA VAL A 179 5.46 12.69 7.80
C VAL A 179 4.69 13.64 6.88
N LEU A 180 4.82 13.52 5.55
CA LEU A 180 4.04 14.32 4.61
C LEU A 180 2.53 14.05 4.72
N LEU A 181 2.11 12.79 4.90
CA LEU A 181 0.70 12.45 5.14
C LEU A 181 0.15 13.08 6.42
N VAL A 182 0.97 13.17 7.48
CA VAL A 182 0.62 13.91 8.70
C VAL A 182 0.48 15.40 8.40
N LYS A 183 1.43 16.00 7.69
CA LYS A 183 1.41 17.43 7.32
C LYS A 183 0.24 17.81 6.41
N GLU A 184 -0.19 16.91 5.54
CA GLU A 184 -1.34 17.11 4.63
C GLU A 184 -2.67 17.27 5.40
N ASN A 185 -2.76 16.85 6.67
CA ASN A 185 -3.98 16.93 7.45
C ASN A 185 -3.84 17.83 8.69
N PRO A 186 -4.52 19.00 8.75
CA PRO A 186 -4.44 19.91 9.88
C PRO A 186 -4.80 19.27 11.23
N LEU A 187 -5.69 18.28 11.26
CA LEU A 187 -6.08 17.60 12.51
C LEU A 187 -4.96 16.73 13.11
N LEU A 188 -3.94 16.38 12.30
CA LEU A 188 -2.77 15.63 12.74
C LEU A 188 -1.54 16.52 12.91
N ALA A 189 -1.62 17.81 12.60
CA ALA A 189 -0.50 18.75 12.71
C ALA A 189 -0.26 19.26 14.15
N GLU A 190 -0.86 18.60 15.14
CA GLU A 190 -0.74 18.91 16.57
C GLU A 190 -0.31 17.67 17.35
N ALA A 191 0.47 17.87 18.41
CA ALA A 191 1.11 16.77 19.12
C ALA A 191 0.13 15.89 19.92
N GLU A 192 -0.92 16.48 20.50
CA GLU A 192 -1.90 15.76 21.34
C GLU A 192 -2.81 14.82 20.51
N PRO A 193 -3.38 15.24 19.36
CA PRO A 193 -4.02 14.34 18.40
C PRO A 193 -3.11 13.21 17.90
N LEU A 194 -1.84 13.51 17.58
CA LEU A 194 -0.88 12.50 17.14
C LEU A 194 -0.58 11.46 18.21
N ASP A 195 -0.46 11.86 19.47
CA ASP A 195 -0.26 10.92 20.59
C ASP A 195 -1.46 9.99 20.78
N LYS A 196 -2.70 10.47 20.55
CA LYS A 196 -3.90 9.61 20.53
C LYS A 196 -3.82 8.60 19.39
N CYS A 197 -3.48 9.03 18.17
CA CYS A 197 -3.28 8.15 17.03
C CYS A 197 -2.17 7.10 17.29
N ARG A 198 -1.04 7.52 17.85
CA ARG A 198 0.10 6.66 18.22
C ARG A 198 -0.33 5.54 19.16
N ARG A 199 -0.99 5.89 20.27
CA ARG A 199 -1.49 4.90 21.25
C ARG A 199 -2.45 3.89 20.62
N VAL A 200 -3.31 4.34 19.70
CA VAL A 200 -4.21 3.44 18.98
C VAL A 200 -3.42 2.49 18.07
N MET A 201 -2.34 2.92 17.44
CA MET A 201 -1.47 2.03 16.65
C MET A 201 -0.79 0.97 17.53
N GLU A 202 -0.36 1.34 18.74
CA GLU A 202 0.21 0.39 19.72
C GLU A 202 -0.82 -0.67 20.12
N LEU A 203 -2.07 -0.27 20.38
CA LEU A 203 -3.16 -1.20 20.70
C LEU A 203 -3.51 -2.12 19.52
N ILE A 204 -3.52 -1.58 18.29
CA ILE A 204 -3.78 -2.40 17.10
C ILE A 204 -2.63 -3.38 16.88
N CYS A 205 -1.38 -2.95 17.05
CA CYS A 205 -0.20 -3.81 17.00
C CYS A 205 -0.34 -5.00 17.97
N GLU A 206 -0.65 -4.71 19.23
CA GLU A 206 -0.85 -5.73 20.25
C GLU A 206 -1.98 -6.70 19.90
N LYS A 207 -3.11 -6.18 19.42
CA LYS A 207 -4.25 -7.00 19.00
C LYS A 207 -3.89 -7.93 17.83
N CYS A 208 -3.07 -7.47 16.88
CA CYS A 208 -2.62 -8.29 15.75
C CYS A 208 -1.74 -9.47 16.19
N ILE A 209 -1.04 -9.35 17.32
CA ILE A 209 -0.20 -10.42 17.88
C ILE A 209 -1.00 -11.37 18.77
N LYS A 210 -1.92 -10.84 19.59
CA LYS A 210 -2.65 -11.62 20.60
C LYS A 210 -3.86 -12.41 20.09
N GLN A 211 -4.33 -12.12 18.88
CA GLN A 211 -5.47 -12.84 18.29
C GLN A 211 -5.06 -14.25 17.81
N GLN A 212 -6.05 -15.15 17.67
CA GLN A 212 -5.84 -16.54 17.25
C GLN A 212 -5.07 -16.64 15.93
N ASP A 213 -5.41 -15.77 14.97
CA ASP A 213 -4.69 -15.64 13.69
C ASP A 213 -3.67 -14.50 13.77
N MET A 214 -2.53 -14.79 14.39
CA MET A 214 -1.44 -13.83 14.54
C MET A 214 -1.04 -13.24 13.19
N ASN A 215 -1.04 -11.91 13.09
CA ASN A 215 -0.61 -11.19 11.90
C ASN A 215 0.60 -10.30 12.23
N GLU A 216 1.79 -10.93 12.23
CA GLU A 216 3.06 -10.26 12.54
C GLU A 216 3.38 -9.11 11.56
N VAL A 217 3.01 -9.28 10.28
CA VAL A 217 3.24 -8.27 9.24
C VAL A 217 2.46 -6.99 9.54
N LEU A 218 1.16 -7.13 9.82
CA LEU A 218 0.32 -6.01 10.18
C LEU A 218 0.76 -5.40 11.52
N ALA A 219 1.12 -6.23 12.52
CA ALA A 219 1.65 -5.75 13.79
C ALA A 219 2.92 -4.89 13.62
N MET A 220 3.91 -5.38 12.86
CA MET A 220 5.14 -4.65 12.56
C MET A 220 4.84 -3.33 11.84
N LYS A 221 3.90 -3.33 10.88
CA LYS A 221 3.45 -2.10 10.21
C LYS A 221 2.85 -1.09 11.19
N MET A 222 1.93 -1.52 12.06
CA MET A 222 1.29 -0.63 13.05
C MET A 222 2.30 -0.08 14.06
N HIS A 223 3.23 -0.92 14.50
CA HIS A 223 4.35 -0.49 15.34
C HIS A 223 5.23 0.55 14.64
N PHE A 224 5.58 0.32 13.38
CA PHE A 224 6.38 1.27 12.62
C PHE A 224 5.65 2.60 12.42
N ILE A 225 4.35 2.57 12.10
CA ILE A 225 3.51 3.77 12.06
C ILE A 225 3.51 4.48 13.42
N SER A 226 3.31 3.75 14.53
CA SER A 226 3.39 4.31 15.89
C SER A 226 4.71 5.05 16.13
N CYS A 227 5.84 4.44 15.77
CA CYS A 227 7.16 5.05 15.93
C CYS A 227 7.29 6.36 15.13
N VAL A 228 6.80 6.39 13.89
CA VAL A 228 6.81 7.62 13.05
C VAL A 228 5.91 8.69 13.65
N LEU A 229 4.68 8.35 14.06
CA LEU A 229 3.76 9.29 14.68
C LEU A 229 4.32 9.84 16.01
N GLY A 230 4.98 9.01 16.81
CA GLY A 230 5.69 9.43 18.01
C GLY A 230 6.83 10.40 17.70
N LYS A 231 7.56 10.17 16.60
CA LYS A 231 8.61 11.09 16.17
C LYS A 231 8.06 12.43 15.67
N CYS A 232 6.94 12.41 14.95
CA CYS A 232 6.20 13.62 14.59
C CYS A 232 5.76 14.41 15.84
N ALA A 233 5.17 13.73 16.82
CA ALA A 233 4.72 14.37 18.06
C ALA A 233 5.88 14.97 18.87
N SER A 234 7.04 14.29 18.94
CA SER A 234 8.23 14.84 19.63
C SER A 234 8.72 16.12 18.96
N PHE A 235 8.83 16.14 17.63
CA PHE A 235 9.26 17.33 16.89
C PHE A 235 8.28 18.50 17.03
N LEU A 236 6.97 18.24 17.04
CA LEU A 236 5.97 19.29 17.28
C LEU A 236 6.02 19.88 18.70
N LYS A 237 6.46 19.11 19.70
CA LYS A 237 6.59 19.59 21.09
C LYS A 237 7.92 20.30 21.35
N GLU A 238 9.00 19.78 20.78
CA GLU A 238 10.37 20.12 21.20
C GLU A 238 11.06 21.11 20.25
N ARG A 239 10.54 21.33 19.04
CA ARG A 239 11.25 22.03 17.97
C ARG A 239 10.38 23.10 17.32
N GLU A 240 10.93 24.30 17.16
CA GLU A 240 10.25 25.40 16.47
C GLU A 240 9.95 25.08 14.99
N ASP A 241 10.83 24.32 14.32
CA ASP A 241 10.65 23.92 12.93
C ASP A 241 9.73 22.69 12.74
N GLY A 242 9.24 22.10 13.83
CA GLY A 242 8.22 21.05 13.85
C GLY A 242 8.43 19.95 12.81
N LEU A 243 7.39 19.64 12.03
CA LEU A 243 7.43 18.58 11.02
C LEU A 243 8.37 18.91 9.84
N ASP A 244 8.60 20.18 9.53
CA ASP A 244 9.60 20.59 8.54
C ASP A 244 11.03 20.26 8.99
N GLY A 245 11.32 20.45 10.27
CA GLY A 245 12.56 20.01 10.89
C GLY A 245 12.77 18.51 10.83
N LEU A 246 11.70 17.74 11.05
CA LEU A 246 11.75 16.28 10.95
C LEU A 246 12.04 15.83 9.52
N VAL A 247 11.32 16.37 8.53
CA VAL A 247 11.55 16.08 7.10
C VAL A 247 13.00 16.41 6.71
N ARG A 248 13.51 17.59 7.12
CA ARG A 248 14.92 17.96 6.85
C ARG A 248 15.89 16.99 7.50
N SER A 249 15.62 16.55 8.73
CA SER A 249 16.47 15.58 9.44
C SER A 249 16.49 14.22 8.76
N LEU A 250 15.32 13.74 8.30
CA LEU A 250 15.17 12.47 7.57
C LEU A 250 15.82 12.51 6.17
N LEU A 251 15.86 13.66 5.51
CA LEU A 251 16.44 13.80 4.18
C LEU A 251 17.94 14.10 4.21
N LYS A 252 18.48 14.66 5.30
CA LYS A 252 19.87 15.12 5.34
C LYS A 252 20.85 13.97 5.08
N GLY A 253 21.52 14.06 3.94
CA GLY A 253 22.55 13.12 3.52
C GLY A 253 23.92 13.42 4.14
N ARG A 254 24.77 12.39 4.25
CA ARG A 254 26.20 12.57 4.57
C ARG A 254 26.94 13.21 3.39
N ASP A 255 27.97 14.00 3.65
CA ASP A 255 28.64 14.81 2.60
C ASP A 255 29.41 13.97 1.55
N ALA A 256 29.70 12.70 1.86
CA ALA A 256 30.40 11.80 0.96
C ALA A 256 29.56 11.44 -0.28
N ASP A 257 28.33 10.96 -0.08
CA ASP A 257 27.48 10.36 -1.11
C ASP A 257 26.00 10.76 -1.01
N GLY A 258 25.60 11.53 0.00
CA GLY A 258 24.22 11.94 0.21
C GLY A 258 23.35 10.92 0.93
N PHE A 259 23.90 9.82 1.45
CA PHE A 259 23.11 8.80 2.15
C PHE A 259 22.45 9.35 3.44
N PRO A 260 21.13 9.16 3.65
CA PRO A 260 20.39 9.72 4.78
C PRO A 260 20.59 8.91 6.07
N VAL A 261 21.76 9.05 6.70
CA VAL A 261 22.18 8.30 7.90
C VAL A 261 21.15 8.37 9.04
N TYR A 262 20.53 9.53 9.26
CA TYR A 262 19.54 9.70 10.32
C TYR A 262 18.29 8.84 10.08
N GLN A 263 17.81 8.80 8.83
CA GLN A 263 16.65 7.99 8.46
C GLN A 263 16.94 6.50 8.63
N GLU A 264 18.10 6.03 8.17
CA GLU A 264 18.52 4.64 8.32
C GLU A 264 18.60 4.23 9.81
N LYS A 265 19.22 5.07 10.66
CA LYS A 265 19.28 4.82 12.10
C LYS A 265 17.90 4.79 12.74
N PHE A 266 17.02 5.72 12.35
CA PHE A 266 15.66 5.79 12.85
C PHE A 266 14.86 4.53 12.50
N VAL A 267 14.92 4.06 11.25
CA VAL A 267 14.22 2.82 10.84
C VAL A 267 14.75 1.60 11.59
N ARG A 268 16.07 1.47 11.73
CA ARG A 268 16.70 0.40 12.55
C ARG A 268 16.26 0.45 14.01
N GLU A 269 16.12 1.65 14.57
CA GLU A 269 15.62 1.85 15.93
C GLU A 269 14.15 1.42 16.06
N CYS A 270 13.29 1.78 15.11
CA CYS A 270 11.89 1.35 15.08
C CYS A 270 11.78 -0.18 15.10
N ILE A 271 12.53 -0.87 14.23
CA ILE A 271 12.53 -2.34 14.16
C ILE A 271 12.98 -2.94 15.50
N ARG A 272 14.07 -2.43 16.08
CA ARG A 272 14.59 -2.91 17.38
C ARG A 272 13.60 -2.71 18.53
N LYS A 273 12.80 -1.64 18.48
CA LYS A 273 11.79 -1.33 19.50
C LYS A 273 10.50 -2.15 19.37
N PHE A 274 10.40 -3.04 18.37
CA PHE A 274 9.22 -3.90 18.25
C PHE A 274 9.12 -4.78 19.52
N PRO A 275 7.99 -4.72 20.26
CA PRO A 275 7.93 -5.25 21.62
C PRO A 275 7.87 -6.78 21.71
N TYR A 276 7.68 -7.48 20.59
CA TYR A 276 7.52 -8.93 20.53
C TYR A 276 8.79 -9.59 19.98
N CYS A 277 9.75 -9.86 20.86
CA CYS A 277 11.07 -10.40 20.49
C CYS A 277 11.02 -11.78 19.83
N ASP A 278 10.00 -12.57 20.15
CA ASP A 278 9.83 -13.94 19.64
C ASP A 278 9.14 -13.98 18.27
N ALA A 279 8.67 -12.83 17.77
CA ALA A 279 8.06 -12.73 16.45
C ALA A 279 9.06 -13.14 15.36
N THR A 280 8.65 -14.10 14.53
CA THR A 280 9.50 -14.67 13.47
C THR A 280 9.96 -13.62 12.47
N LEU A 281 9.09 -12.67 12.14
CA LEU A 281 9.36 -11.55 11.25
C LEU A 281 10.44 -10.62 11.81
N LEU A 282 10.38 -10.29 13.11
CA LEU A 282 11.41 -9.47 13.75
C LEU A 282 12.78 -10.16 13.67
N GLN A 283 12.84 -11.45 13.98
CA GLN A 283 14.08 -12.22 13.91
C GLN A 283 14.66 -12.23 12.49
N GLN A 284 13.81 -12.37 11.46
CA GLN A 284 14.23 -12.29 10.05
C GLN A 284 14.76 -10.89 9.70
N LEU A 285 14.04 -9.82 10.06
CA LEU A 285 14.47 -8.44 9.82
C LEU A 285 15.82 -8.15 10.47
N VAL A 286 16.01 -8.56 11.74
CA VAL A 286 17.26 -8.34 12.47
C VAL A 286 18.40 -9.12 11.82
N ARG A 287 18.21 -10.38 11.43
CA ARG A 287 19.23 -11.18 10.74
C ARG A 287 19.66 -10.55 9.42
N SER A 288 18.73 -9.95 8.67
CA SER A 288 19.03 -9.29 7.39
C SER A 288 19.73 -7.93 7.55
N ILE A 289 19.45 -7.18 8.62
CA ILE A 289 19.89 -5.78 8.77
C ILE A 289 21.13 -5.64 9.68
N ALA A 290 21.21 -6.43 10.75
CA ALA A 290 22.28 -6.33 11.75
C ALA A 290 23.71 -6.43 11.18
N PRO A 291 24.03 -7.33 10.21
CA PRO A 291 25.38 -7.42 9.66
C PRO A 291 25.70 -6.33 8.62
N VAL A 292 24.70 -5.55 8.18
CA VAL A 292 24.87 -4.56 7.11
C VAL A 292 25.29 -3.22 7.69
N GLU A 293 26.44 -2.71 7.28
CA GLU A 293 26.92 -1.38 7.64
C GLU A 293 26.00 -0.26 7.14
N ILE A 294 25.90 0.83 7.90
CA ILE A 294 25.07 1.97 7.53
C ILE A 294 25.61 2.63 6.26
N GLY A 295 24.76 2.68 5.23
CA GLY A 295 25.09 3.22 3.92
C GLY A 295 25.26 2.15 2.83
N ASN A 296 25.28 0.88 3.21
CA ASN A 296 25.32 -0.25 2.28
C ASN A 296 23.92 -0.86 2.11
N ASP A 297 23.72 -1.55 1.00
CA ASP A 297 22.52 -2.32 0.73
C ASP A 297 22.57 -3.73 1.35
N PRO A 298 21.41 -4.30 1.72
CA PRO A 298 20.10 -3.66 1.71
C PRO A 298 19.92 -2.69 2.90
N THR A 299 19.31 -1.53 2.64
CA THR A 299 18.90 -0.58 3.70
C THR A 299 17.85 -1.19 4.64
N ALA A 300 17.77 -0.70 5.88
CA ALA A 300 16.72 -1.16 6.81
C ALA A 300 15.30 -0.88 6.27
N LEU A 301 15.11 0.23 5.55
CA LEU A 301 13.84 0.58 4.94
C LEU A 301 13.45 -0.38 3.80
N SER A 302 14.40 -0.79 2.95
CA SER A 302 14.11 -1.71 1.85
C SER A 302 13.74 -3.10 2.38
N VAL A 303 14.46 -3.61 3.39
CA VAL A 303 14.15 -4.89 4.04
C VAL A 303 12.77 -4.83 4.72
N LEU A 304 12.47 -3.76 5.47
CA LEU A 304 11.17 -3.58 6.13
C LEU A 304 10.03 -3.50 5.12
N THR A 305 10.23 -2.77 4.02
CA THR A 305 9.22 -2.64 2.96
C THR A 305 8.93 -3.99 2.34
N GLN A 306 9.97 -4.73 1.94
CA GLN A 306 9.83 -6.06 1.34
C GLN A 306 9.13 -7.05 2.29
N ALA A 307 9.43 -6.99 3.59
CA ALA A 307 8.78 -7.81 4.60
C ALA A 307 7.28 -7.53 4.75
N ILE A 308 6.84 -6.28 4.54
CA ILE A 308 5.44 -5.86 4.72
C ILE A 308 4.61 -5.94 3.43
N THR A 309 5.20 -5.60 2.29
CA THR A 309 4.51 -5.58 0.99
C THR A 309 4.68 -6.88 0.21
N GLY A 310 5.57 -7.77 0.67
CA GLY A 310 5.95 -8.99 -0.04
C GLY A 310 7.10 -8.77 -1.01
N GLN A 311 7.71 -9.88 -1.43
CA GLN A 311 8.80 -9.87 -2.40
C GLN A 311 8.25 -9.66 -3.81
N VAL A 312 8.85 -8.73 -4.54
CA VAL A 312 8.55 -8.46 -5.95
C VAL A 312 9.73 -8.98 -6.77
N GLY A 313 9.51 -10.02 -7.58
CA GLY A 313 10.57 -10.66 -8.35
C GLY A 313 11.15 -9.76 -9.45
N PHE A 314 10.33 -8.90 -10.05
CA PHE A 314 10.72 -7.91 -11.05
C PHE A 314 10.03 -6.59 -10.77
N MET A 315 10.80 -5.52 -10.57
CA MET A 315 10.28 -4.19 -10.25
C MET A 315 10.75 -3.18 -11.29
N ASP A 316 9.94 -2.97 -12.34
CA ASP A 316 10.21 -2.02 -13.43
C ASP A 316 9.82 -0.57 -13.08
N ALA A 317 9.68 -0.27 -11.79
CA ALA A 317 9.26 1.04 -11.30
C ALA A 317 10.39 1.77 -10.60
N GLU A 318 10.57 3.04 -10.95
CA GLU A 318 11.48 3.95 -10.28
C GLU A 318 10.80 4.59 -9.06
N PHE A 319 11.58 4.85 -8.02
CA PHE A 319 11.08 5.41 -6.75
C PHE A 319 11.62 6.80 -6.50
N CYS A 320 10.76 7.70 -6.02
CA CYS A 320 11.19 9.04 -5.68
C CYS A 320 12.24 9.00 -4.57
N THR A 321 13.40 9.61 -4.77
CA THR A 321 14.48 9.65 -3.77
C THR A 321 14.08 10.40 -2.49
N THR A 322 13.10 11.30 -2.56
CA THR A 322 12.66 12.10 -1.41
C THR A 322 11.65 11.37 -0.54
N CYS A 323 10.59 10.83 -1.14
CA CYS A 323 9.46 10.27 -0.40
C CYS A 323 9.20 8.79 -0.70
N GLY A 324 10.00 8.14 -1.54
CA GLY A 324 9.79 6.73 -1.91
C GLY A 324 8.53 6.47 -2.74
N GLU A 325 7.88 7.49 -3.30
CA GLU A 325 6.70 7.28 -4.15
C GLU A 325 7.07 6.50 -5.41
N LYS A 326 6.31 5.44 -5.71
CA LYS A 326 6.49 4.56 -6.87
C LYS A 326 6.12 5.32 -8.16
N GLY A 327 6.80 5.01 -9.26
CA GLY A 327 6.51 5.63 -10.56
C GLY A 327 7.07 7.04 -10.69
N ALA A 328 8.18 7.35 -10.02
CA ALA A 328 8.88 8.62 -10.19
C ALA A 328 9.47 8.71 -11.61
N GLN A 329 9.32 9.86 -12.26
CA GLN A 329 9.75 10.05 -13.66
C GLN A 329 10.68 11.25 -13.86
N LYS A 330 10.72 12.19 -12.91
CA LYS A 330 11.45 13.45 -13.09
C LYS A 330 12.87 13.33 -12.58
N ARG A 331 13.83 13.10 -13.48
CA ARG A 331 15.27 13.09 -13.15
C ARG A 331 15.80 14.49 -12.96
N CYS A 332 16.78 14.66 -12.06
CA CYS A 332 17.48 15.93 -11.90
C CYS A 332 18.09 16.38 -13.24
N SER A 333 17.94 17.65 -13.59
CA SER A 333 18.47 18.22 -14.84
C SER A 333 20.00 18.20 -14.94
N ILE A 334 20.71 18.16 -13.81
CA ILE A 334 22.17 18.21 -13.73
C ILE A 334 22.74 16.79 -13.69
N CYS A 335 22.53 16.05 -12.59
CA CYS A 335 23.17 14.74 -12.43
C CYS A 335 22.50 13.62 -13.22
N LYS A 336 21.21 13.77 -13.60
CA LYS A 336 20.36 12.73 -14.22
C LYS A 336 20.20 11.42 -13.41
N THR A 337 20.91 11.24 -12.30
CA THR A 337 20.82 10.06 -11.43
C THR A 337 19.61 10.11 -10.50
N VAL A 338 19.45 11.22 -9.76
CA VAL A 338 18.39 11.34 -8.73
C VAL A 338 17.02 11.59 -9.39
N ILE A 339 15.99 10.89 -8.93
CA ILE A 339 14.65 10.91 -9.51
C ILE A 339 13.56 11.34 -8.51
N TYR A 340 12.56 12.07 -9.01
CA TYR A 340 11.49 12.66 -8.21
C TYR A 340 10.11 12.37 -8.80
N CYS A 341 9.10 12.23 -7.93
CA CYS A 341 7.70 12.18 -8.36
C CYS A 341 7.18 13.57 -8.80
N GLY A 342 7.78 14.66 -8.30
CA GLY A 342 7.32 16.02 -8.59
C GLY A 342 8.28 17.11 -8.12
N GLN A 343 7.98 18.35 -8.52
CA GLN A 343 8.79 19.52 -8.21
C GLN A 343 8.86 19.80 -6.70
N THR A 344 7.79 19.49 -5.96
CA THR A 344 7.74 19.65 -4.50
C THR A 344 8.80 18.79 -3.81
N CYS A 345 8.89 17.50 -4.16
CA CYS A 345 9.92 16.60 -3.62
C CYS A 345 11.33 17.05 -4.01
N GLN A 346 11.52 17.48 -5.27
CA GLN A 346 12.79 18.03 -5.71
C GLN A 346 13.24 19.24 -4.87
N LYS A 347 12.35 20.22 -4.66
CA LYS A 347 12.64 21.42 -3.84
C LYS A 347 12.97 21.04 -2.40
N MET A 348 12.23 20.09 -1.83
CA MET A 348 12.39 19.60 -0.46
C MET A 348 13.72 18.89 -0.24
N HIS A 349 14.20 18.13 -1.23
CA HIS A 349 15.48 17.41 -1.16
C HIS A 349 16.69 18.26 -1.60
N TRP A 350 16.47 19.36 -2.33
CA TRP A 350 17.55 20.11 -2.98
C TRP A 350 18.64 20.61 -2.02
N PHE A 351 18.29 20.98 -0.78
CA PHE A 351 19.25 21.52 0.18
C PHE A 351 20.41 20.57 0.48
N THR A 352 20.18 19.26 0.43
CA THR A 352 21.19 18.22 0.63
C THR A 352 21.72 17.69 -0.71
N HIS A 353 20.84 17.47 -1.69
CA HIS A 353 21.23 16.94 -2.99
C HIS A 353 22.25 17.83 -3.71
N LYS A 354 22.10 19.16 -3.65
CA LYS A 354 23.01 20.11 -4.33
C LYS A 354 24.49 19.93 -3.94
N LYS A 355 24.77 19.40 -2.74
CA LYS A 355 26.12 19.17 -2.24
C LYS A 355 26.82 18.01 -2.94
N VAL A 356 26.06 17.02 -3.41
CA VAL A 356 26.58 15.79 -4.03
C VAL A 356 26.22 15.68 -5.52
N CYS A 357 25.34 16.54 -6.02
CA CYS A 357 24.84 16.51 -7.39
C CYS A 357 25.96 16.47 -8.45
N LYS A 358 27.02 17.28 -8.28
CA LYS A 358 28.15 17.28 -9.21
C LYS A 358 28.93 15.98 -9.18
N LYS A 359 29.21 15.43 -7.99
CA LYS A 359 29.88 14.13 -7.84
C LYS A 359 29.07 12.99 -8.49
N LEU A 360 27.74 13.01 -8.32
CA LEU A 360 26.84 12.03 -8.95
C LEU A 360 26.85 12.14 -10.47
N GLN A 361 26.96 13.36 -11.01
CA GLN A 361 27.11 13.58 -12.45
C GLN A 361 28.41 12.96 -12.96
N GLU A 362 29.53 13.28 -12.32
CA GLU A 362 30.87 12.76 -12.68
C GLU A 362 30.92 11.23 -12.61
N GLN A 363 30.33 10.63 -11.57
CA GLN A 363 30.23 9.17 -11.42
C GLN A 363 29.43 8.53 -12.55
N ARG A 364 28.28 9.10 -12.91
CA ARG A 364 27.45 8.61 -14.01
C ARG A 364 28.18 8.69 -15.34
N GLU A 365 28.79 9.83 -15.65
CA GLU A 365 29.54 10.04 -16.90
C GLU A 365 30.71 9.06 -17.01
N LYS A 366 31.40 8.79 -15.88
CA LYS A 366 32.46 7.76 -15.82
C LYS A 366 31.91 6.37 -16.12
N GLN A 367 30.79 5.97 -15.51
CA GLN A 367 30.15 4.68 -15.75
C GLN A 367 29.66 4.52 -17.20
N GLU A 368 29.06 5.58 -17.77
CA GLU A 368 28.62 5.60 -19.17
C GLU A 368 29.82 5.44 -20.13
N ALA A 369 30.95 6.11 -19.85
CA ALA A 369 32.17 5.99 -20.64
C ALA A 369 32.82 4.59 -20.54
N GLU A 370 32.85 4.01 -19.34
CA GLU A 370 33.34 2.64 -19.12
C GLU A 370 32.45 1.61 -19.84
N ALA A 371 31.13 1.73 -19.74
CA ALA A 371 30.18 0.88 -20.45
C ALA A 371 30.31 1.00 -21.98
N ALA A 372 30.51 2.22 -22.49
CA ALA A 372 30.74 2.45 -23.92
C ALA A 372 32.04 1.78 -24.41
N LYS A 373 33.13 1.87 -23.63
CA LYS A 373 34.39 1.17 -23.93
C LYS A 373 34.19 -0.34 -23.97
N LEU A 374 33.46 -0.90 -23.00
CA LEU A 374 33.19 -2.34 -22.93
C LEU A 374 32.39 -2.82 -24.15
N ARG A 375 31.35 -2.06 -24.55
CA ARG A 375 30.55 -2.34 -25.75
C ARG A 375 31.38 -2.31 -27.03
N MET A 376 32.28 -1.33 -27.17
CA MET A 376 33.19 -1.24 -28.32
C MET A 376 34.21 -2.39 -28.37
N GLN A 377 34.67 -2.90 -27.22
CA GLN A 377 35.55 -4.06 -27.16
C GLN A 377 34.81 -5.35 -27.55
N GLN A 378 33.56 -5.51 -27.09
CA GLN A 378 32.70 -6.65 -27.43
C GLN A 378 32.34 -6.67 -28.93
N SER A 379 32.04 -5.51 -29.52
CA SER A 379 31.73 -5.43 -30.96
C SER A 379 32.95 -5.73 -31.83
N LYS A 380 34.15 -5.28 -31.43
CA LYS A 380 35.40 -5.61 -32.13
C LYS A 380 35.78 -7.08 -32.01
N GLY A 381 35.52 -7.71 -30.87
CA GLY A 381 35.72 -9.15 -30.67
C GLY A 381 34.79 -10.03 -31.51
N GLN A 382 33.57 -9.56 -31.81
CA GLN A 382 32.62 -10.25 -32.70
C GLN A 382 32.90 -10.05 -34.20
N THR A 383 33.79 -9.13 -34.59
CA THR A 383 34.16 -8.92 -36.01
C THR A 383 35.41 -9.72 -36.42
N LEU A 384 36.03 -10.44 -35.48
CA LEU A 384 37.26 -11.23 -35.67
C LEU A 384 37.03 -12.76 -35.61
N LEU A 385 35.76 -13.17 -35.59
CA LEU A 385 35.26 -14.53 -35.81
C LEU A 385 34.41 -14.52 -37.08
#